data_AF-A0A7C7JL64-F1
#
_entry.id   AF-A0A7C7JL64-F1
#
_cell.length_a   1.000
_cell.length_b   1.000
_cell.length_c   1.000
_cell.angle_alpha   90.00
_cell.angle_beta   90.00
_cell.angle_gamma   90.00
#
_symmetry.space_group_name_H-M   'P 1'
#
loop_
_entity.id
_entity.type
_entity.pdbx_description
1 polymer ?
#
loop_
_entity_poly.entity_id
_entity_poly.type
_entity_poly.pdbx_seq_one_letter_code
_entity_poly.pdbx_strand_id
1 'polypeptide(L)'
;MSKKVEIFDKDGNKVEEPTLLEEMLYFADRFYHKNRGKILFVTTSLLVGGAIYFANNFIQEYRIEVSNQAYYNYQQGIEKEKNLEIIKLKNPELYRLIQFSESIEKEDISKLKEFANSSDEVLSDLAQYQISSLQKDTKKLNEYSYRERAIFRELAILLEAYKLIEDGEIEKAHNRLSFISATSQLKDFANFLLHFGAVNKIYDASRDVYIRTDSNSKSDNNSSQSSDISKIQIDDLKTP
;
A
#
# COMPACT_ATOMS: atom_id res chain seq x y z
N MET A 1 -29.18 -43.25 -67.61
CA MET A 1 -28.23 -42.30 -68.21
C MET A 1 -28.80 -40.90 -68.04
N SER A 2 -28.30 -40.12 -67.08
CA SER A 2 -28.78 -38.76 -66.84
C SER A 2 -28.09 -37.81 -67.82
N LYS A 3 -28.87 -37.08 -68.62
CA LYS A 3 -28.38 -36.20 -69.68
C LYS A 3 -27.86 -34.91 -69.03
N LYS A 4 -26.56 -34.62 -69.16
CA LYS A 4 -25.95 -33.39 -68.65
C LYS A 4 -26.49 -32.21 -69.47
N VAL A 5 -27.27 -31.34 -68.83
CA VAL A 5 -27.80 -30.13 -69.47
C VAL A 5 -26.69 -29.08 -69.44
N GLU A 6 -26.13 -28.77 -70.60
CA GLU A 6 -25.14 -27.71 -70.75
C GLU A 6 -25.87 -26.42 -71.10
N ILE A 7 -25.67 -25.38 -70.28
CA ILE A 7 -26.34 -24.08 -70.42
C ILE A 7 -25.40 -23.17 -71.21
N PHE A 8 -25.91 -22.55 -72.26
CA PHE A 8 -25.17 -21.63 -73.13
C PHE A 8 -25.77 -20.22 -73.01
N ASP A 9 -24.90 -19.22 -73.02
CA ASP A 9 -25.22 -17.79 -73.10
C ASP A 9 -25.87 -17.47 -74.48
N LYS A 10 -26.58 -16.33 -74.58
CA LYS A 10 -27.18 -15.77 -75.81
C LYS A 10 -26.17 -15.63 -76.95
N ASP A 11 -24.89 -15.51 -76.64
CA ASP A 11 -23.79 -15.45 -77.62
C ASP A 11 -23.18 -16.82 -77.94
N GLY A 12 -23.78 -17.91 -77.44
CA GLY A 12 -23.38 -19.30 -77.74
C GLY A 12 -22.22 -19.85 -76.90
N ASN A 13 -21.76 -19.10 -75.90
CA ASN A 13 -20.66 -19.52 -75.01
C ASN A 13 -21.17 -20.42 -73.88
N LYS A 14 -20.40 -21.44 -73.50
CA LYS A 14 -20.76 -22.35 -72.39
C LYS A 14 -20.68 -21.60 -71.08
N VAL A 15 -21.77 -21.58 -70.32
CA VAL A 15 -21.82 -20.94 -69.00
C VAL A 15 -21.06 -21.83 -68.02
N GLU A 16 -19.84 -21.43 -67.67
CA GLU A 16 -19.07 -22.08 -66.62
C GLU A 16 -19.76 -21.83 -65.27
N GLU A 17 -19.94 -22.88 -64.46
CA GLU A 17 -20.47 -22.72 -63.10
C GLU A 17 -19.47 -21.86 -62.31
N PRO A 18 -19.90 -20.74 -61.71
CA PRO A 18 -18.98 -19.85 -61.03
C PRO A 18 -18.30 -20.62 -59.90
N THR A 19 -16.97 -20.49 -59.83
CA THR A 19 -16.22 -21.13 -58.75
C THR A 19 -16.62 -20.48 -57.43
N LEU A 20 -16.52 -21.22 -56.31
CA LEU A 20 -16.86 -20.69 -54.97
C LEU A 20 -16.15 -19.36 -54.65
N LEU A 21 -14.96 -19.15 -55.23
CA LEU A 21 -14.18 -17.92 -55.12
C LEU A 21 -14.85 -16.74 -55.85
N GLU A 22 -15.42 -16.97 -57.02
CA GLU A 22 -16.12 -15.95 -57.81
C GLU A 22 -17.45 -15.55 -57.18
N GLU A 23 -18.19 -16.51 -56.61
CA GLU A 23 -19.39 -16.21 -55.83
C GLU A 23 -19.06 -15.37 -54.59
N MET A 24 -18.02 -15.76 -53.84
CA MET A 24 -17.52 -14.99 -52.69
C MET A 24 -17.08 -13.57 -53.08
N LEU A 25 -16.38 -13.42 -54.20
CA LEU A 25 -15.96 -12.12 -54.72
C LEU A 25 -17.15 -11.26 -55.13
N TYR A 26 -18.17 -11.84 -55.77
CA TYR A 26 -19.38 -11.11 -56.17
C TYR A 26 -20.19 -10.62 -54.95
N PHE A 27 -20.36 -11.46 -53.93
CA PHE A 27 -21.00 -11.05 -52.68
C PHE A 27 -20.17 -10.01 -51.92
N ALA A 28 -18.84 -10.16 -51.89
CA ALA A 28 -17.93 -9.21 -51.26
C ALA A 28 -17.98 -7.85 -51.96
N ASP A 29 -18.00 -7.81 -53.29
CA ASP A 29 -18.08 -6.60 -54.09
C ASP A 29 -19.40 -5.85 -53.84
N ARG A 30 -20.53 -6.57 -53.88
CA ARG A 30 -21.85 -5.99 -53.58
C ARG A 30 -21.94 -5.50 -52.13
N PHE A 31 -21.37 -6.23 -51.19
CA PHE A 31 -21.31 -5.85 -49.77
C PHE A 31 -20.42 -4.62 -49.57
N TYR A 32 -19.27 -4.55 -50.25
CA TYR A 32 -18.35 -3.43 -50.22
C TYR A 32 -19.03 -2.17 -50.76
N HIS A 33 -19.65 -2.24 -51.94
CA HIS A 33 -20.34 -1.09 -52.51
C HIS A 33 -21.53 -0.62 -51.67
N LYS A 34 -22.30 -1.53 -51.08
CA LYS A 34 -23.44 -1.21 -50.21
C LYS A 34 -23.00 -0.57 -48.89
N ASN A 35 -21.86 -1.00 -48.33
CA ASN A 35 -21.39 -0.60 -47.01
C ASN A 35 -20.10 0.25 -47.05
N ARG A 36 -19.72 0.80 -48.21
CA ARG A 36 -18.42 1.45 -48.44
C ARG A 36 -18.04 2.48 -47.37
N GLY A 37 -18.99 3.30 -46.92
CA GLY A 37 -18.75 4.31 -45.89
C GLY A 37 -18.50 3.71 -44.50
N LYS A 38 -19.22 2.63 -44.15
CA LYS A 38 -19.02 1.92 -42.87
C LYS A 38 -17.69 1.17 -42.87
N ILE A 39 -17.35 0.52 -43.97
CA ILE A 39 -16.07 -0.19 -44.13
C ILE A 39 -14.92 0.80 -44.03
N LEU A 40 -14.99 1.93 -44.75
CA LEU A 40 -13.97 2.98 -44.69
C LEU A 40 -13.81 3.50 -43.24
N PHE A 41 -14.91 3.77 -42.54
CA PHE A 41 -14.88 4.20 -41.13
C PHE A 41 -14.19 3.17 -40.23
N VAL A 42 -14.58 1.89 -40.32
CA VAL A 42 -13.97 0.81 -39.51
C VAL A 42 -12.48 0.67 -39.83
N THR A 43 -12.10 0.66 -41.10
CA THR A 43 -10.69 0.56 -41.52
C THR A 43 -9.88 1.76 -41.03
N THR A 44 -10.38 2.98 -41.17
CA THR A 44 -9.71 4.18 -40.67
C THR A 44 -9.60 4.16 -39.14
N SER A 45 -10.66 3.78 -38.42
CA SER A 45 -10.61 3.64 -36.96
C SER A 45 -9.60 2.59 -36.51
N LEU A 46 -9.46 1.48 -37.23
CA LEU A 46 -8.50 0.41 -36.91
C LEU A 46 -7.06 0.87 -37.14
N LEU A 47 -6.80 1.62 -38.22
CA LEU A 47 -5.49 2.22 -38.48
C LEU A 47 -5.13 3.28 -37.43
N VAL A 48 -6.06 4.18 -37.09
CA VAL A 48 -5.84 5.22 -36.07
C VAL A 48 -5.67 4.60 -34.68
N GLY A 49 -6.54 3.66 -34.32
CA GLY A 49 -6.46 2.94 -33.04
C GLY A 49 -5.16 2.15 -32.92
N GLY A 50 -4.73 1.47 -33.99
CA GLY A 50 -3.45 0.77 -34.05
C GLY A 50 -2.27 1.74 -33.88
N ALA A 51 -2.25 2.85 -34.60
CA ALA A 51 -1.19 3.86 -34.47
C ALA A 51 -1.11 4.45 -33.04
N ILE A 52 -2.26 4.77 -32.43
CA ILE A 52 -2.34 5.25 -31.05
C ILE A 52 -1.80 4.18 -30.07
N TYR A 53 -2.18 2.92 -30.25
CA TYR A 53 -1.73 1.83 -29.39
C TYR A 53 -0.21 1.63 -29.47
N PHE A 54 0.35 1.54 -30.67
CA PHE A 54 1.80 1.40 -30.87
C PHE A 54 2.57 2.60 -30.35
N ALA A 55 2.09 3.83 -30.59
CA ALA A 55 2.72 5.03 -30.07
C ALA A 55 2.73 5.05 -28.53
N ASN A 56 1.62 4.67 -27.89
CA ASN A 56 1.54 4.62 -26.43
C ASN A 56 2.50 3.60 -25.84
N ASN A 57 2.62 2.39 -26.40
CA ASN A 57 3.54 1.38 -25.88
C ASN A 57 5.00 1.85 -25.95
N PHE A 58 5.41 2.43 -27.09
CA PHE A 58 6.76 2.95 -27.25
C PHE A 58 7.08 4.10 -26.30
N ILE A 59 6.11 5.00 -26.08
CA ILE A 59 6.25 6.11 -25.12
C ILE A 59 6.37 5.59 -23.69
N GLN A 60 5.62 4.57 -23.32
CA GLN A 60 5.64 4.02 -21.96
C GLN A 60 6.96 3.32 -21.65
N GLU A 61 7.47 2.48 -22.55
CA GLU A 61 8.78 1.84 -22.40
C GLU A 61 9.89 2.88 -22.25
N TYR A 62 9.90 3.90 -23.12
CA TYR A 62 10.86 5.00 -23.05
C TYR A 62 10.77 5.78 -21.72
N ARG A 63 9.55 6.06 -21.24
CA ARG A 63 9.35 6.75 -19.95
C ARG A 63 9.89 5.93 -18.77
N ILE A 64 9.65 4.61 -18.78
CA ILE A 64 10.12 3.70 -17.72
C ILE A 64 11.65 3.66 -17.70
N GLU A 65 12.28 3.45 -18.86
CA GLU A 65 13.73 3.35 -18.95
C GLU A 65 14.43 4.65 -18.50
N VAL A 66 13.99 5.80 -19.03
CA VAL A 66 14.56 7.10 -18.67
C VAL A 66 14.35 7.41 -17.19
N SER A 67 13.17 7.08 -16.65
CA SER A 67 12.89 7.29 -15.23
C SER A 67 13.74 6.40 -14.33
N ASN A 68 13.96 5.13 -14.72
CA ASN A 68 14.78 4.20 -13.94
C ASN A 68 16.25 4.63 -13.93
N GLN A 69 16.77 5.06 -15.08
CA GLN A 69 18.13 5.58 -15.17
C GLN A 69 18.29 6.87 -14.35
N ALA A 70 17.33 7.80 -14.43
CA ALA A 70 17.35 9.01 -13.62
C ALA A 70 17.26 8.68 -12.13
N TYR A 71 16.42 7.72 -11.73
CA TYR A 71 16.33 7.26 -10.35
C TYR A 71 17.63 6.65 -9.84
N TYR A 72 18.29 5.82 -10.66
CA TYR A 72 19.60 5.26 -10.33
C TYR A 72 20.63 6.38 -10.09
N ASN A 73 20.73 7.34 -11.00
CA ASN A 73 21.66 8.46 -10.85
C ASN A 73 21.33 9.34 -9.62
N TYR A 74 20.04 9.58 -9.36
CA TYR A 74 19.55 10.29 -8.18
C TYR A 74 20.01 9.61 -6.88
N GLN A 75 19.89 8.28 -6.79
CA GLN A 75 20.33 7.50 -5.64
C GLN A 75 21.85 7.55 -5.44
N GLN A 76 22.62 7.64 -6.53
CA GLN A 76 24.08 7.80 -6.48
C GLN A 76 24.54 9.24 -6.22
N GLY A 77 23.62 10.20 -6.08
CA GLY A 77 23.94 11.62 -5.87
C GLY A 77 24.51 12.33 -7.11
N ILE A 78 24.43 11.72 -8.29
CA ILE A 78 24.90 12.31 -9.55
C ILE A 78 23.83 13.26 -10.07
N GLU A 79 24.17 14.54 -10.30
CA GLU A 79 23.27 15.57 -10.84
C GLU A 79 21.85 15.51 -10.21
N LYS A 80 21.78 15.44 -8.87
CA LYS A 80 20.58 15.05 -8.11
C LYS A 80 19.34 15.85 -8.51
N GLU A 81 19.46 17.17 -8.62
CA GLU A 81 18.36 18.08 -8.96
C GLU A 81 17.83 17.84 -10.36
N LYS A 82 18.73 17.66 -11.33
CA LYS A 82 18.38 17.40 -12.73
C LYS A 82 17.71 16.03 -12.89
N ASN A 83 18.25 15.00 -12.23
CA ASN A 83 17.64 13.67 -12.27
C ASN A 83 16.27 13.66 -11.58
N LEU A 84 16.10 14.41 -10.51
CA LEU A 84 14.80 14.58 -9.85
C LEU A 84 13.78 15.27 -10.77
N GLU A 85 14.19 16.27 -11.55
CA GLU A 85 13.34 16.93 -12.54
C GLU A 85 12.92 15.97 -13.67
N ILE A 86 13.85 15.14 -14.16
CA ILE A 86 13.57 14.09 -15.15
C ILE A 86 12.52 13.12 -14.59
N ILE A 87 12.67 12.64 -13.35
CA ILE A 87 11.72 11.72 -12.73
C ILE A 87 10.35 12.40 -12.58
N LYS A 88 10.30 13.65 -12.13
CA LYS A 88 9.02 14.40 -12.01
C LYS A 88 8.27 14.49 -13.33
N LEU A 89 8.97 14.74 -14.44
CA LEU A 89 8.36 14.87 -15.77
C LEU A 89 7.99 13.51 -16.37
N LYS A 90 8.85 12.49 -16.22
CA LYS A 90 8.69 11.20 -16.89
C LYS A 90 7.88 10.20 -16.07
N ASN A 91 7.96 10.23 -14.75
CA ASN A 91 7.24 9.34 -13.85
C ASN A 91 6.81 10.08 -12.55
N PRO A 92 5.69 10.81 -12.60
CA PRO A 92 5.20 11.59 -11.46
C PRO A 92 4.84 10.71 -10.24
N GLU A 93 4.46 9.44 -10.46
CA GLU A 93 4.19 8.50 -9.37
C GLU A 93 5.48 8.14 -8.62
N LEU A 94 6.56 7.82 -9.35
CA LEU A 94 7.86 7.57 -8.73
C LEU A 94 8.39 8.81 -8.01
N TYR A 95 8.26 9.99 -8.61
CA TYR A 95 8.63 11.25 -7.95
C TYR A 95 7.89 11.42 -6.62
N ARG A 96 6.61 11.07 -6.59
CA ARG A 96 5.77 11.14 -5.40
C ARG A 96 6.22 10.16 -4.31
N LEU A 97 6.60 8.93 -4.68
CA LEU A 97 7.19 7.96 -3.75
C LEU A 97 8.53 8.45 -3.17
N ILE A 98 9.38 9.09 -4.00
CA ILE A 98 10.62 9.69 -3.54
C ILE A 98 10.33 10.79 -2.51
N GLN A 99 9.39 11.69 -2.82
CA GLN A 99 8.99 12.76 -1.88
C GLN A 99 8.43 12.19 -0.57
N PHE A 100 7.65 11.11 -0.63
CA PHE A 100 7.16 10.42 0.57
C PHE A 100 8.32 9.86 1.39
N SER A 101 9.25 9.14 0.76
CA SER A 101 10.45 8.58 1.42
C SER A 101 11.30 9.67 2.07
N GLU A 102 11.55 10.79 1.38
CA GLU A 102 12.29 11.93 1.95
C GLU A 102 11.54 12.56 3.13
N SER A 103 10.21 12.56 3.11
CA SER A 103 9.40 13.10 4.21
C SER A 103 9.46 12.21 5.45
N ILE A 104 9.56 10.88 5.27
CA ILE A 104 9.81 9.94 6.35
C ILE A 104 11.19 10.19 6.97
N GLU A 105 12.23 10.24 6.13
CA GLU A 105 13.63 10.40 6.57
C GLU A 105 13.85 11.71 7.33
N LYS A 106 13.19 12.80 6.88
CA LYS A 106 13.28 14.12 7.52
C LYS A 106 12.28 14.32 8.65
N GLU A 107 11.46 13.32 8.96
CA GLU A 107 10.36 13.41 9.92
C GLU A 107 9.43 14.62 9.67
N ASP A 108 9.22 14.99 8.40
CA ASP A 108 8.43 16.15 8.00
C ASP A 108 6.92 15.85 8.11
N ILE A 109 6.39 16.02 9.32
CA ILE A 109 4.97 15.78 9.63
C ILE A 109 4.04 16.61 8.74
N SER A 110 4.45 17.82 8.34
CA SER A 110 3.63 18.69 7.49
C SER A 110 3.45 18.08 6.11
N LYS A 111 4.54 17.65 5.47
CA LYS A 111 4.47 16.92 4.19
C LYS A 111 3.75 15.58 4.34
N LEU A 112 4.01 14.81 5.40
CA LEU A 112 3.30 13.54 5.62
C LEU A 112 1.78 13.73 5.71
N LYS A 113 1.29 14.86 6.27
CA LYS A 113 -0.15 15.18 6.26
C LYS A 113 -0.71 15.39 4.85
N GLU A 114 0.08 15.91 3.92
CA GLU A 114 -0.35 16.03 2.51
C GLU A 114 -0.55 14.64 1.89
N PHE A 115 0.34 13.69 2.18
CA PHE A 115 0.18 12.30 1.73
C PHE A 115 -1.00 11.60 2.41
N ALA A 116 -1.21 11.84 3.70
CA ALA A 116 -2.33 11.27 4.47
C ALA A 116 -3.70 11.68 3.92
N ASN A 117 -3.83 12.89 3.36
CA ASN A 117 -5.07 13.40 2.78
C ASN A 117 -5.21 13.14 1.26
N SER A 118 -4.28 12.39 0.69
CA SER A 118 -4.27 12.17 -0.75
C SER A 118 -5.23 11.07 -1.21
N SER A 119 -5.55 11.06 -2.50
CA SER A 119 -6.39 10.04 -3.13
C SER A 119 -5.71 8.68 -3.32
N ASP A 120 -4.41 8.58 -3.05
CA ASP A 120 -3.67 7.32 -3.12
C ASP A 120 -3.84 6.59 -1.79
N GLU A 121 -4.66 5.54 -1.79
CA GLU A 121 -5.02 4.80 -0.57
C GLU A 121 -3.79 4.22 0.14
N VAL A 122 -2.78 3.75 -0.61
CA VAL A 122 -1.57 3.16 -0.03
C VAL A 122 -0.73 4.23 0.64
N LEU A 123 -0.44 5.33 -0.07
CA LEU A 123 0.34 6.43 0.51
C LEU A 123 -0.40 7.12 1.65
N SER A 124 -1.72 7.26 1.56
CA SER A 124 -2.55 7.78 2.64
C SER A 124 -2.45 6.92 3.88
N ASP A 125 -2.57 5.60 3.73
CA ASP A 125 -2.45 4.64 4.83
C ASP A 125 -1.08 4.70 5.50
N LEU A 126 0.00 4.60 4.71
CA LEU A 126 1.36 4.63 5.21
C LEU A 126 1.69 5.96 5.90
N ALA A 127 1.20 7.08 5.36
CA ALA A 127 1.39 8.39 5.97
C ALA A 127 0.66 8.52 7.31
N GLN A 128 -0.58 8.03 7.41
CA GLN A 128 -1.33 8.04 8.68
C GLN A 128 -0.61 7.24 9.77
N TYR A 129 -0.08 6.06 9.43
CA TYR A 129 0.77 5.30 10.33
C TYR A 129 1.99 6.11 10.76
N GLN A 130 2.75 6.64 9.79
CA GLN A 130 4.00 7.33 10.07
C GLN A 130 3.79 8.56 10.96
N ILE A 131 2.75 9.36 10.71
CA ILE A 131 2.40 10.52 11.54
C ILE A 131 2.13 10.06 12.97
N SER A 132 1.31 9.02 13.15
CA SER A 132 0.93 8.50 14.46
C SER A 132 2.15 7.94 15.22
N SER A 133 3.05 7.27 14.49
CA SER A 133 4.30 6.71 15.01
C SER A 133 5.27 7.81 15.46
N LEU A 134 5.55 8.79 14.60
CA LEU A 134 6.47 9.91 14.90
C LEU A 134 5.96 10.75 16.08
N GLN A 135 4.65 10.97 16.15
CA GLN A 135 4.02 11.72 17.24
C GLN A 135 3.91 10.90 18.54
N LYS A 136 4.17 9.58 18.49
CA LYS A 136 3.94 8.64 19.58
C LYS A 136 2.53 8.76 20.18
N ASP A 137 1.55 9.03 19.33
CA ASP A 137 0.17 9.29 19.74
C ASP A 137 -0.57 7.96 19.89
N THR A 138 -0.69 7.48 21.13
CA THR A 138 -1.31 6.18 21.45
C THR A 138 -2.75 6.09 20.95
N LYS A 139 -3.51 7.21 20.99
CA LYS A 139 -4.90 7.22 20.50
C LYS A 139 -4.94 7.03 19.00
N LYS A 140 -4.11 7.75 18.25
CA LYS A 140 -4.07 7.59 16.79
C LYS A 140 -3.52 6.24 16.36
N LEU A 141 -2.54 5.68 17.07
CA LEU A 141 -2.05 4.32 16.81
C LEU A 141 -3.14 3.28 17.04
N ASN A 142 -3.91 3.46 18.11
CA ASN A 142 -5.07 2.63 18.43
C ASN A 142 -6.13 2.71 17.31
N GLU A 143 -6.57 3.91 16.95
CA GLU A 143 -7.52 4.16 15.85
C GLU A 143 -7.01 3.57 14.53
N TYR A 144 -5.75 3.79 14.20
CA TYR A 144 -5.12 3.26 12.99
C TYR A 144 -5.23 1.73 12.92
N SER A 145 -4.97 1.04 14.04
CA SER A 145 -4.98 -0.42 14.12
C SER A 145 -6.37 -1.06 13.97
N TYR A 146 -7.45 -0.31 14.23
CA TYR A 146 -8.81 -0.83 14.08
C TYR A 146 -9.33 -0.72 12.64
N ARG A 147 -8.61 -0.03 11.75
CA ARG A 147 -9.01 0.07 10.33
C ARG A 147 -8.80 -1.27 9.63
N GLU A 148 -9.81 -1.71 8.88
CA GLU A 148 -9.81 -3.04 8.24
C GLU A 148 -8.64 -3.27 7.28
N ARG A 149 -8.21 -2.22 6.57
CA ARG A 149 -7.15 -2.26 5.55
C ARG A 149 -5.84 -1.62 5.98
N ALA A 150 -5.62 -1.47 7.29
CA ALA A 150 -4.38 -0.92 7.81
C ALA A 150 -3.19 -1.81 7.45
N ILE A 151 -2.26 -1.30 6.63
CA ILE A 151 -1.09 -2.06 6.15
C ILE A 151 -0.19 -2.44 7.33
N PHE A 152 0.03 -1.50 8.26
CA PHE A 152 0.90 -1.67 9.42
C PHE A 152 0.11 -1.88 10.72
N ARG A 153 -1.04 -2.54 10.65
CA ARG A 153 -1.95 -2.76 11.79
C ARG A 153 -1.22 -3.27 13.04
N GLU A 154 -0.49 -4.38 12.90
CA GLU A 154 0.14 -5.04 14.05
C GLU A 154 1.40 -4.30 14.53
N LEU A 155 2.08 -3.57 13.66
CA LEU A 155 3.15 -2.65 14.06
C LEU A 155 2.60 -1.48 14.89
N ALA A 156 1.44 -0.94 14.52
CA ALA A 156 0.79 0.11 15.30
C ALA A 156 0.40 -0.40 16.70
N ILE A 157 -0.08 -1.65 16.80
CA ILE A 157 -0.37 -2.30 18.09
C ILE A 157 0.91 -2.44 18.93
N LEU A 158 2.02 -2.89 18.34
CA LEU A 158 3.29 -3.00 19.05
C LEU A 158 3.78 -1.64 19.57
N LEU A 159 3.73 -0.61 18.74
CA LEU A 159 4.21 0.71 19.11
C LEU A 159 3.32 1.37 20.17
N GLU A 160 2.00 1.20 20.06
CA GLU A 160 1.04 1.61 21.08
C GLU A 160 1.32 0.90 22.40
N ALA A 161 1.48 -0.42 22.39
CA ALA A 161 1.76 -1.21 23.59
C ALA A 161 3.11 -0.84 24.22
N TYR A 162 4.15 -0.64 23.41
CA TYR A 162 5.44 -0.17 23.89
C TYR A 162 5.30 1.19 24.59
N LYS A 163 4.56 2.13 24.00
CA LYS A 163 4.33 3.44 24.61
C LYS A 163 3.50 3.35 25.90
N LEU A 164 2.47 2.50 25.93
CA LEU A 164 1.70 2.22 27.14
C LEU A 164 2.57 1.60 28.25
N ILE A 165 3.55 0.76 27.92
CA ILE A 165 4.51 0.22 28.89
C ILE A 165 5.41 1.34 29.43
N GLU A 166 5.94 2.21 28.58
CA GLU A 166 6.70 3.39 29.02
C GLU A 166 5.89 4.27 29.98
N ASP A 167 4.58 4.41 29.72
CA ASP A 167 3.66 5.21 30.53
C ASP A 167 3.14 4.46 31.79
N GLY A 168 3.59 3.21 32.02
CA GLY A 168 3.23 2.40 33.18
C GLY A 168 1.85 1.71 33.08
N GLU A 169 1.17 1.83 31.95
CA GLU A 169 -0.16 1.28 31.68
C GLU A 169 -0.08 -0.19 31.20
N ILE A 170 0.59 -1.04 31.99
CA ILE A 170 0.95 -2.43 31.62
C ILE A 170 -0.26 -3.27 31.23
N GLU A 171 -1.37 -3.19 31.97
CA GLU A 171 -2.56 -3.97 31.66
C GLU A 171 -3.15 -3.62 30.29
N LYS A 172 -3.17 -2.32 29.95
CA LYS A 172 -3.63 -1.86 28.64
C LYS A 172 -2.67 -2.35 27.56
N ALA A 173 -1.36 -2.23 27.77
CA ALA A 173 -0.37 -2.74 26.83
C ALA A 173 -0.55 -4.24 26.57
N HIS A 174 -0.71 -5.05 27.61
CA HIS A 174 -0.94 -6.49 27.49
C HIS A 174 -2.23 -6.82 26.73
N ASN A 175 -3.31 -6.08 27.02
CA ASN A 175 -4.56 -6.22 26.28
C ASN A 175 -4.34 -5.91 24.79
N ARG A 176 -3.62 -4.83 24.46
CA ARG A 176 -3.29 -4.47 23.08
C ARG A 176 -2.47 -5.57 22.38
N LEU A 177 -1.42 -6.08 23.02
CA LEU A 177 -0.58 -7.14 22.48
C LEU A 177 -1.34 -8.46 22.22
N SER A 178 -2.45 -8.69 22.92
CA SER A 178 -3.29 -9.88 22.69
C SER A 178 -3.99 -9.90 21.32
N PHE A 179 -4.14 -8.74 20.68
CA PHE A 179 -4.73 -8.63 19.33
C PHE A 179 -3.75 -9.00 18.20
N ILE A 180 -2.46 -9.16 18.51
CA ILE A 180 -1.47 -9.63 17.52
C ILE A 180 -1.67 -11.14 17.31
N SER A 181 -1.92 -11.53 16.06
CA SER A 181 -2.20 -12.92 15.71
C SER A 181 -1.08 -13.86 16.16
N ALA A 182 -1.44 -15.07 16.60
CA ALA A 182 -0.47 -16.11 16.92
C ALA A 182 0.38 -16.54 15.70
N THR A 183 -0.12 -16.33 14.48
CA THR A 183 0.60 -16.63 13.22
C THR A 183 1.40 -15.44 12.69
N SER A 184 1.42 -14.31 13.39
CA SER A 184 2.14 -13.11 12.97
C SER A 184 3.64 -13.26 13.13
N GLN A 185 4.41 -12.68 12.19
CA GLN A 185 5.86 -12.52 12.32
C GLN A 185 6.24 -11.61 13.51
N LEU A 186 5.29 -10.80 13.99
CA LEU A 186 5.47 -9.89 15.13
C LEU A 186 5.14 -10.55 16.47
N LYS A 187 4.73 -11.83 16.47
CA LYS A 187 4.29 -12.50 17.69
C LYS A 187 5.39 -12.63 18.73
N ASP A 188 6.62 -12.91 18.29
CA ASP A 188 7.76 -13.02 19.20
C ASP A 188 8.09 -11.69 19.89
N PHE A 189 8.00 -10.58 19.16
CA PHE A 189 8.13 -9.23 19.73
C PHE A 189 7.01 -8.92 20.71
N ALA A 190 5.77 -9.33 20.41
CA ALA A 190 4.65 -9.17 21.32
C ALA A 190 4.85 -9.97 22.61
N ASN A 191 5.32 -11.22 22.50
CA ASN A 191 5.62 -12.08 23.65
C ASN A 191 6.77 -11.51 24.50
N PHE A 192 7.78 -10.95 23.85
CA PHE A 192 8.85 -10.23 24.54
C PHE A 192 8.29 -9.08 25.37
N LEU A 193 7.46 -8.21 24.79
CA LEU A 193 6.84 -7.09 25.52
C LEU A 193 5.89 -7.55 26.64
N LEU A 194 5.16 -8.65 26.45
CA LEU A 194 4.33 -9.26 27.50
C LEU A 194 5.17 -9.74 28.70
N HIS A 195 6.40 -10.19 28.46
CA HIS A 195 7.30 -10.66 29.51
C HIS A 195 8.02 -9.50 30.21
N PHE A 196 8.55 -8.54 29.45
CA PHE A 196 9.30 -7.40 30.00
C PHE A 196 8.41 -6.34 30.63
N GLY A 197 7.20 -6.12 30.13
CA GLY A 197 6.22 -5.21 30.74
C GLY A 197 5.79 -5.63 32.15
N ALA A 198 5.99 -6.89 32.52
CA ALA A 198 5.66 -7.42 33.86
C ALA A 198 6.73 -7.13 34.93
N VAL A 199 7.94 -6.70 34.54
CA VAL A 199 9.05 -6.44 35.48
C VAL A 199 9.06 -4.96 35.87
N ASN A 200 8.06 -4.52 36.63
CA ASN A 200 8.10 -3.22 37.30
C ASN A 200 8.85 -3.37 38.64
N LYS A 201 10.17 -3.52 38.54
CA LYS A 201 11.09 -3.49 39.68
C LYS A 201 11.97 -2.26 39.53
N ILE A 202 11.58 -1.16 40.16
CA ILE A 202 12.44 0.02 40.25
C ILE A 202 13.49 -0.26 41.33
N TYR A 203 14.77 -0.27 40.96
CA TYR A 203 15.85 -0.36 41.93
C TYR A 203 16.03 1.00 42.62
N ASP A 204 15.72 1.06 43.92
CA ASP A 204 15.98 2.24 44.74
C ASP A 204 17.40 2.14 45.31
N ALA A 205 18.35 2.84 44.68
CA ALA A 205 19.74 2.86 45.10
C ALA A 205 19.97 3.46 46.50
N SER A 206 19.00 4.21 47.05
CA SER A 206 19.10 4.76 48.41
C SER A 206 18.73 3.75 49.49
N ARG A 207 18.00 2.69 49.12
CA ARG A 207 17.50 1.65 50.03
C ARG A 207 18.00 0.24 49.72
N ASP A 208 18.69 0.06 48.59
CA ASP A 208 19.17 -1.23 48.08
C ASP A 208 18.05 -2.28 47.96
N VAL A 209 16.89 -1.85 47.47
CA VAL A 209 15.69 -2.70 47.33
C VAL A 209 14.99 -2.44 46.00
N TYR A 210 14.42 -3.49 45.42
CA TYR A 210 13.51 -3.38 44.28
C TYR A 210 12.08 -3.11 44.76
N ILE A 211 11.55 -1.94 44.40
CA ILE A 211 10.17 -1.56 44.71
C ILE A 211 9.25 -2.14 43.64
N ARG A 212 8.28 -2.94 44.08
CA ARG A 212 7.16 -3.39 43.25
C ARG A 212 6.10 -2.30 43.27
N THR A 213 5.86 -1.66 42.13
CA THR A 213 4.76 -0.70 41.97
C THR A 213 3.51 -1.49 41.61
N ASP A 214 2.68 -1.80 42.61
CA ASP A 214 1.36 -2.37 42.36
C ASP A 214 0.50 -1.30 41.67
N SER A 215 0.13 -1.52 40.41
CA SER A 215 -0.58 -0.59 39.53
C SER A 215 -2.06 -0.38 39.91
N ASN A 216 -2.44 -0.59 41.17
CA ASN A 216 -3.81 -0.50 41.64
C ASN A 216 -3.95 0.45 42.83
N SER A 217 -3.60 1.72 42.62
CA SER A 217 -4.03 2.82 43.48
C SER A 217 -4.76 3.84 42.62
N LYS A 218 -6.06 3.62 42.42
CA LYS A 218 -7.00 4.65 41.99
C LYS A 218 -6.79 5.88 42.86
N SER A 219 -6.50 7.00 42.20
CA SER A 219 -6.53 8.34 42.78
C SER A 219 -7.97 8.70 43.15
N ASP A 220 -8.40 8.27 44.34
CA ASP A 220 -9.55 8.87 45.02
C ASP A 220 -9.03 10.04 45.85
N ASN A 221 -8.75 11.17 45.18
CA ASN A 221 -8.47 12.43 45.86
C ASN A 221 -9.79 13.03 46.36
N ASN A 222 -10.19 12.66 47.58
CA ASN A 222 -11.04 13.50 48.40
C ASN A 222 -10.60 13.47 49.87
N SER A 223 -10.46 14.67 50.42
CA SER A 223 -10.28 15.04 51.84
C SER A 223 -9.01 14.63 52.59
N SER A 224 -8.25 15.66 52.95
CA SER A 224 -7.52 15.85 54.21
C SER A 224 -7.80 14.82 55.33
N GLN A 225 -6.76 14.12 55.80
CA GLN A 225 -6.37 14.05 57.22
C GLN A 225 -5.12 13.17 57.48
N SER A 226 -4.27 13.71 58.36
CA SER A 226 -3.27 13.12 59.24
C SER A 226 -3.19 11.59 59.44
N SER A 227 -1.94 11.12 59.58
CA SER A 227 -1.44 9.97 60.37
C SER A 227 -2.04 8.58 60.13
N ASP A 228 -1.27 7.67 59.52
CA ASP A 228 -0.61 6.59 60.26
C ASP A 228 0.22 5.67 59.35
N ILE A 229 1.41 5.34 59.83
CA ILE A 229 2.31 4.33 59.28
C ILE A 229 1.81 2.98 59.78
N SER A 230 1.39 2.08 58.88
CA SER A 230 1.69 0.63 58.95
C SER A 230 0.84 -0.19 57.98
N LYS A 231 1.49 -0.75 56.96
CA LYS A 231 1.31 -2.12 56.45
C LYS A 231 2.20 -2.30 55.22
N ILE A 232 3.46 -2.62 55.46
CA ILE A 232 4.35 -3.19 54.44
C ILE A 232 4.44 -4.67 54.77
N GLN A 233 3.92 -5.51 53.88
CA GLN A 233 4.08 -6.96 53.95
C GLN A 233 5.42 -7.28 53.28
N ILE A 234 6.42 -7.59 54.10
CA ILE A 234 7.75 -8.02 53.67
C ILE A 234 7.69 -9.53 53.49
N ASP A 235 7.70 -9.99 52.24
CA ASP A 235 7.90 -11.41 51.95
C ASP A 235 9.40 -11.70 51.95
N ASP A 236 9.86 -12.39 53.00
CA ASP A 236 11.21 -12.94 53.11
C ASP A 236 11.43 -14.04 52.06
N LEU A 237 12.16 -13.73 51.00
CA LEU A 237 12.68 -14.74 50.07
C LEU A 237 14.01 -15.28 50.61
N LYS A 238 13.92 -16.44 51.26
CA LYS A 238 15.05 -17.34 51.56
C LYS A 238 15.60 -17.92 50.26
N THR A 239 16.85 -17.60 49.94
CA THR A 239 17.64 -18.27 48.89
C THR A 239 18.16 -19.63 49.38
N PRO A 240 18.27 -20.63 48.49
CA PRO A 240 19.44 -21.49 48.41
C PRO A 240 20.51 -20.91 47.48
#